data_AF-A0A529N8X8-F1
#
_entry.id   AF-A0A529N8X8-F1
#
_cell.length_a   1.000
_cell.length_b   1.000
_cell.length_c   1.000
_cell.angle_alpha   90.00
_cell.angle_beta   90.00
_cell.angle_gamma   90.00
#
_symmetry.space_group_name_H-M   'P 1'
#
loop_
_entity.id
_entity.type
_entity.pdbx_description
1 polymer ?
#
loop_
_entity_poly.entity_id
_entity_poly.type
_entity_poly.pdbx_seq_one_letter_code
_entity_poly.pdbx_strand_id
1 'polypeptide(L)'
;MVATSSSVGSGAAGAAIFADSDSRKYRYFEPKGQRATHYEDVTVDVQPDPERYLIQDWIISFSNGKGAYVKDNTAARSSNWHAFRAPDQEWERTHYQRQSKIETM
;
A
#
# COMPACT_ATOMS: atom_id res chain seq x y z
N MET A 1 -11.42 7.91 -22.90
CA MET A 1 -12.19 6.65 -22.84
C MET A 1 -13.26 6.86 -21.78
N VAL A 2 -14.54 6.74 -22.14
CA VAL A 2 -15.68 7.06 -21.27
C VAL A 2 -15.66 6.10 -20.07
N ALA A 3 -15.66 6.64 -18.85
CA ALA A 3 -15.88 5.85 -17.65
C ALA A 3 -17.33 5.36 -17.68
N THR A 4 -17.54 4.13 -18.15
CA THR A 4 -18.79 3.41 -17.89
C THR A 4 -18.87 3.21 -16.38
N SER A 5 -19.64 4.06 -15.72
CA SER A 5 -20.04 3.86 -14.32
C SER A 5 -20.78 2.53 -14.25
N SER A 6 -20.08 1.48 -13.81
CA SER A 6 -20.72 0.23 -13.41
C SER A 6 -21.48 0.55 -12.13
N SER A 7 -22.79 0.67 -12.27
CA SER A 7 -23.73 1.05 -11.22
C SER A 7 -23.88 -0.03 -10.15
N VAL A 8 -22.83 -0.27 -9.36
CA VAL A 8 -22.98 -0.95 -8.09
C VAL A 8 -22.75 0.03 -6.97
N GLY A 9 -23.86 0.53 -6.42
CA GLY A 9 -23.89 1.38 -5.23
C GLY A 9 -23.51 0.64 -3.94
N SER A 10 -22.68 -0.41 -4.04
CA SER A 10 -22.25 -1.24 -2.92
C SER A 10 -20.79 -1.66 -3.12
N GLY A 11 -19.97 -1.48 -2.09
CA GLY A 11 -18.60 -1.97 -2.02
C GLY A 11 -18.48 -3.43 -1.58
N ALA A 12 -19.60 -4.19 -1.57
CA ALA A 12 -19.59 -5.59 -1.20
C ALA A 12 -18.77 -6.44 -2.18
N ALA A 13 -18.08 -7.46 -1.66
CA ALA A 13 -17.36 -8.43 -2.49
C ALA A 13 -18.32 -9.09 -3.51
N GLY A 14 -17.94 -9.08 -4.79
CA GLY A 14 -18.75 -9.62 -5.88
C GLY A 14 -19.81 -8.65 -6.46
N ALA A 15 -19.89 -7.40 -5.97
CA ALA A 15 -20.82 -6.41 -6.50
C ALA A 15 -20.48 -6.00 -7.95
N ALA A 16 -19.19 -5.87 -8.28
CA ALA A 16 -18.74 -5.55 -9.64
C ALA A 16 -18.01 -6.74 -10.26
N ILE A 17 -18.32 -7.06 -11.52
CA ILE A 17 -17.48 -7.90 -12.37
C ILE A 17 -16.63 -6.97 -13.24
N PHE A 18 -15.32 -7.10 -13.14
CA PHE A 18 -14.35 -6.31 -13.88
C PHE A 18 -13.13 -7.19 -14.18
N ALA A 19 -12.22 -6.73 -15.02
CA ALA A 19 -10.99 -7.48 -15.31
C ALA A 19 -10.28 -7.84 -14.00
N ASP A 20 -9.92 -9.11 -13.83
CA ASP A 20 -9.32 -9.66 -12.62
C ASP A 20 -10.21 -9.68 -11.35
N SER A 21 -11.54 -9.56 -11.47
CA SER A 21 -12.44 -9.64 -10.29
C SER A 21 -12.38 -10.99 -9.54
N ASP A 22 -11.96 -12.06 -10.21
CA ASP A 22 -11.73 -13.39 -9.61
C ASP A 22 -10.27 -13.62 -9.17
N SER A 23 -9.41 -12.59 -9.29
CA SER A 23 -8.01 -12.69 -8.89
C SER A 23 -7.88 -12.88 -7.38
N ARG A 24 -7.10 -13.90 -7.01
CA ARG A 24 -6.70 -14.14 -5.61
C ARG A 24 -5.36 -13.47 -5.25
N LYS A 25 -4.92 -12.54 -6.09
CA LYS A 25 -3.68 -11.77 -5.92
C LYS A 25 -3.98 -10.28 -5.97
N TYR A 26 -3.28 -9.53 -5.14
CA TYR A 26 -3.31 -8.08 -5.21
C TYR A 26 -2.66 -7.61 -6.51
N ARG A 27 -3.34 -6.70 -7.22
CA ARG A 27 -2.87 -6.10 -8.49
C ARG A 27 -2.92 -4.58 -8.48
N TYR A 28 -3.13 -3.96 -7.32
CA TYR A 28 -3.23 -2.50 -7.20
C TYR A 28 -1.87 -1.79 -7.20
N PHE A 29 -0.77 -2.52 -7.00
CA PHE A 29 0.60 -1.99 -7.00
C PHE A 29 1.49 -2.66 -8.05
N GLU A 30 2.59 -2.00 -8.40
CA GLU A 30 3.63 -2.54 -9.28
C GLU A 30 4.67 -3.31 -8.44
N PRO A 31 4.88 -4.62 -8.70
CA PRO A 31 5.90 -5.40 -8.01
C PRO A 31 7.30 -5.01 -8.48
N LYS A 32 8.29 -5.06 -7.59
CA LYS A 32 9.70 -4.80 -7.96
C LYS A 32 10.29 -5.92 -8.80
N GLY A 33 9.84 -7.16 -8.58
CA GLY A 33 10.25 -8.32 -9.36
C GLY A 33 9.27 -8.66 -10.48
N GLN A 34 9.52 -9.76 -11.21
CA GLN A 34 8.58 -10.27 -12.22
C GLN A 34 7.22 -10.68 -11.63
N ARG A 35 7.17 -10.97 -10.32
CA ARG A 35 5.98 -11.35 -9.57
C ARG A 35 6.02 -10.66 -8.22
N ALA A 36 4.85 -10.24 -7.74
CA ALA A 36 4.68 -9.75 -6.38
C ALA A 36 5.10 -10.81 -5.37
N THR A 37 5.80 -10.38 -4.32
CA THR A 37 6.15 -11.23 -3.19
C THR A 37 5.17 -11.04 -2.04
N HIS A 38 5.10 -12.00 -1.13
CA HIS A 38 4.23 -11.88 0.04
C HIS A 38 4.63 -10.70 0.94
N TYR A 39 5.91 -10.36 0.98
CA TYR A 39 6.40 -9.13 1.62
C TYR A 39 5.75 -7.90 0.99
N GLU A 40 5.71 -7.80 -0.34
CA GLU A 40 5.09 -6.67 -1.02
C GLU A 40 3.58 -6.62 -0.76
N ASP A 41 2.90 -7.76 -0.82
CA ASP A 41 1.46 -7.88 -0.55
C ASP A 41 1.06 -7.36 0.84
N VAL A 42 1.94 -7.46 1.84
CA VAL A 42 1.64 -7.07 3.24
C VAL A 42 2.31 -5.77 3.68
N THR A 43 3.08 -5.10 2.81
CA THR A 43 3.80 -3.86 3.16
C THR A 43 3.54 -2.69 2.23
N VAL A 44 3.27 -2.94 0.95
CA VAL A 44 3.07 -1.87 -0.04
C VAL A 44 1.71 -1.21 0.16
N ASP A 45 1.71 0.12 0.22
CA ASP A 45 0.52 0.97 0.43
C ASP A 45 -0.26 0.69 1.72
N VAL A 46 0.36 0.09 2.73
CA VAL A 46 -0.23 -0.01 4.08
C VAL A 46 -0.41 1.38 4.69
N GLN A 47 0.50 2.32 4.40
CA GLN A 47 0.37 3.70 4.81
C GLN A 47 -0.74 4.39 3.99
N PRO A 48 -1.75 5.00 4.62
CA PRO A 48 -2.86 5.65 3.93
C PRO A 48 -2.46 7.04 3.43
N ASP A 49 -1.56 7.10 2.45
CA ASP A 49 -1.09 8.34 1.82
C ASP A 49 -2.16 8.90 0.86
N PRO A 50 -2.68 10.12 1.07
CA PRO A 50 -3.72 10.72 0.22
C PRO A 50 -3.32 10.94 -1.23
N GLU A 51 -2.02 10.96 -1.54
CA GLU A 51 -1.56 11.00 -2.93
C GLU A 51 -1.74 9.66 -3.67
N ARG A 52 -2.14 8.60 -2.96
CA ARG A 52 -2.39 7.25 -3.46
C ARG A 52 -3.87 6.93 -3.35
N TYR A 53 -4.51 6.54 -4.44
CA TYR A 53 -5.86 5.92 -4.54
C TYR A 53 -7.05 6.65 -3.88
N LEU A 54 -6.84 7.67 -3.04
CA LEU A 54 -7.85 8.36 -2.26
C LEU A 54 -8.43 9.53 -3.06
N ILE A 55 -9.74 9.72 -2.92
CA ILE A 55 -10.50 10.79 -3.60
C ILE A 55 -10.43 12.11 -2.81
N GLN A 56 -10.10 12.03 -1.52
CA GLN A 56 -10.03 13.16 -0.61
C GLN A 56 -8.70 13.12 0.16
N ASP A 57 -8.21 14.30 0.53
CA ASP A 57 -7.08 14.47 1.44
C ASP A 57 -7.43 14.02 2.88
N TRP A 58 -6.51 14.19 3.82
CA TRP A 58 -6.67 13.83 5.23
C TRP A 58 -8.02 14.27 5.83
N ILE A 59 -8.72 13.33 6.47
CA ILE A 59 -10.03 13.58 7.11
C ILE A 59 -9.85 14.39 8.41
N ILE A 60 -8.72 14.23 9.09
CA ILE A 60 -8.36 14.91 10.33
C ILE A 60 -6.97 15.51 10.18
N SER A 61 -6.84 16.78 10.59
CA SER A 61 -5.58 17.53 10.55
C SER A 61 -5.30 18.17 11.91
N PHE A 62 -4.03 18.46 12.16
CA PHE A 62 -3.61 19.25 13.31
C PHE A 62 -4.14 20.69 13.22
N SER A 63 -4.05 21.45 14.32
CA SER A 63 -4.52 22.84 14.39
C SER A 63 -3.88 23.80 13.37
N ASN A 64 -2.71 23.43 12.84
CA ASN A 64 -2.00 24.15 11.78
C ASN A 64 -2.38 23.68 10.36
N GLY A 65 -3.40 22.84 10.22
CA GLY A 65 -3.88 22.31 8.95
C GLY A 65 -3.06 21.15 8.37
N LYS A 66 -1.96 20.74 9.00
CA LYS A 66 -1.14 19.61 8.51
C LYS A 66 -1.80 18.27 8.81
N GLY A 67 -1.74 17.35 7.86
CA GLY A 67 -2.21 15.97 8.02
C GLY A 67 -1.28 15.10 8.88
N ALA A 68 -1.58 13.81 8.93
CA ALA A 68 -0.82 12.84 9.73
C ALA A 68 0.62 12.66 9.23
N TYR A 69 0.82 12.67 7.90
CA TYR A 69 2.13 12.62 7.27
C TYR A 69 2.28 13.78 6.29
N VAL A 70 3.41 14.49 6.36
CA VAL A 70 3.71 15.63 5.49
C VAL A 70 5.11 15.52 4.90
N LYS A 71 5.27 15.94 3.64
CA LYS A 71 6.54 15.86 2.90
C LYS A 71 7.64 16.75 3.49
N ASP A 72 7.27 17.82 4.17
CA ASP A 72 8.21 18.76 4.78
C ASP A 72 8.88 18.23 6.06
N ASN A 73 8.53 17.03 6.53
CA ASN A 73 9.19 16.41 7.68
C ASN A 73 10.64 15.98 7.38
N THR A 74 11.08 16.05 6.12
CA THR A 74 12.46 15.76 5.70
C THR A 74 12.90 16.71 4.59
N ALA A 75 14.20 16.96 4.48
CA ALA A 75 14.77 17.69 3.34
C ALA A 75 14.86 16.82 2.07
N ALA A 76 14.81 15.49 2.22
CA ALA A 76 14.86 14.56 1.11
C ALA A 76 13.62 14.70 0.21
N ARG A 77 13.84 14.57 -1.10
CA ARG A 77 12.77 14.62 -2.10
C ARG A 77 12.73 13.29 -2.83
N SER A 78 11.51 12.80 -3.07
CA SER A 78 11.26 11.60 -3.85
C SER A 78 10.08 11.84 -4.78
N SER A 79 10.16 11.32 -6.01
CA SER A 79 9.02 11.25 -6.92
C SER A 79 8.02 10.17 -6.51
N ASN A 80 8.46 9.17 -5.72
CA ASN A 80 7.60 8.11 -5.21
C ASN A 80 8.18 7.54 -3.90
N TRP A 81 7.56 7.87 -2.77
CA TRP A 81 7.96 7.34 -1.45
C TRP A 81 7.62 5.85 -1.28
N HIS A 82 6.66 5.33 -2.04
CA HIS A 82 6.22 3.94 -2.00
C HIS A 82 7.06 3.01 -2.90
N ALA A 83 8.11 3.52 -3.56
CA ALA A 83 8.98 2.74 -4.43
C ALA A 83 9.99 1.85 -3.69
N PHE A 84 10.29 2.16 -2.42
CA PHE A 84 11.27 1.42 -1.65
C PHE A 84 10.82 -0.03 -1.40
N ARG A 85 11.78 -0.95 -1.45
CA ARG A 85 11.62 -2.37 -1.09
C ARG A 85 12.86 -2.83 -0.36
N ALA A 86 12.69 -3.40 0.82
CA ALA A 86 13.77 -3.98 1.59
C ALA A 86 14.39 -5.18 0.83
N PRO A 87 15.71 -5.22 0.59
CA PRO A 87 16.34 -6.31 -0.17
C PRO A 87 16.16 -7.70 0.45
N ASP A 88 16.11 -7.75 1.77
CA ASP A 88 15.88 -8.95 2.59
C ASP A 88 14.39 -9.33 2.70
N GLN A 89 13.48 -8.48 2.21
CA GLN A 89 12.03 -8.68 2.24
C GLN A 89 11.50 -9.01 3.64
N GLU A 90 12.08 -8.35 4.64
CA GLU A 90 11.70 -8.53 6.03
C GLU A 90 10.36 -7.82 6.34
N TRP A 91 9.42 -8.57 6.91
CA TRP A 91 8.17 -8.09 7.49
C TRP A 91 7.96 -8.78 8.84
N GLU A 92 6.97 -8.34 9.63
CA GLU A 92 6.72 -8.76 11.02
C GLU A 92 7.06 -10.23 11.29
N ARG A 93 6.45 -11.15 10.53
CA ARG A 93 6.66 -12.59 10.71
C ARG A 93 8.09 -13.06 10.38
N THR A 94 8.64 -12.65 9.24
CA THR A 94 9.99 -13.11 8.84
C THR A 94 11.07 -12.51 9.73
N HIS A 95 10.84 -11.30 10.24
CA HIS A 95 11.67 -10.68 11.27
C HIS A 95 11.72 -11.53 12.53
N TYR A 96 10.56 -11.83 13.13
CA TYR A 96 10.53 -12.62 14.36
C TYR A 96 11.11 -14.02 14.19
N GLN A 97 10.86 -14.69 13.05
CA GLN A 97 11.46 -16.00 12.75
C GLN A 97 12.98 -15.97 12.67
N ARG A 98 13.56 -14.87 12.17
CA ARG A 98 15.01 -14.69 12.09
C ARG A 98 15.59 -14.36 13.46
N GLN A 99 15.01 -13.40 14.16
CA GLN A 99 15.48 -12.98 15.48
C GLN A 99 15.40 -14.11 16.51
N SER A 100 14.33 -14.91 16.50
CA SER A 100 14.20 -16.05 17.43
C SER A 100 15.33 -17.08 17.29
N LYS A 101 15.87 -17.25 16.08
CA LYS A 101 17.01 -18.15 15.83
C LYS A 101 18.32 -17.57 16.35
N ILE A 102 18.48 -16.24 16.31
CA ILE A 102 19.67 -15.55 16.80
C ILE A 102 19.68 -15.55 18.33
N GLU A 103 18.54 -15.26 18.97
CA GLU A 103 18.45 -15.19 20.43
C GLU A 103 18.63 -16.56 21.12
N THR A 104 18.36 -17.65 20.43
CA THR A 104 18.51 -19.02 20.98
C THR A 104 19.93 -19.59 20.78
N MET A 105 20.83 -18.86 20.10
CA MET A 105 22.25 -19.21 19.94
C MET A 105 23.09 -18.66 21.09
#